data_AF-A0A510JI47-F1
#
_entry.id   AF-A0A510JI47-F1
#
_cell.length_a   1.000
_cell.length_b   1.000
_cell.length_c   1.000
_cell.angle_alpha   90.00
_cell.angle_beta   90.00
_cell.angle_gamma   90.00
#
_symmetry.space_group_name_H-M   'P 1'
#
loop_
_entity.id
_entity.type
_entity.pdbx_description
1 polymer ?
#
loop_
_entity_poly.entity_id
_entity_poly.type
_entity_poly.pdbx_seq_one_letter_code
_entity_poly.pdbx_strand_id
1 'polypeptide(L)'
;MGEFYFKNYFLSEEEIEENKQNISGNTEICGNDTLKPNLKNKISLFVNKTSDYYDYYFKLSENKITQISRKRKFPDEDKNMTKYNTERLKLLGEAISKYYSVMITYFQEKVSELDIEKLYLNYSADDFMKVENILKEMTLFYTKMYYKYPISENRKSSKDIEEILKKYNIEEQIQELERTLNLIRNIAKYQIRKKEEQIKEKEETRSNLWNISFAVIGIIIGVVQIIQAFK
;
A
#
# COMPACT_ATOMS: atom_id res chain seq x y z
N MET A 1 3.98 -26.25 5.99
CA MET A 1 3.26 -25.28 5.13
C MET A 1 4.27 -24.26 4.63
N GLY A 2 4.40 -24.05 3.32
CA GLY A 2 5.31 -23.03 2.79
C GLY A 2 4.72 -21.63 2.98
N GLU A 3 5.49 -20.73 3.59
CA GLU A 3 5.11 -19.33 3.80
C GLU A 3 5.37 -18.49 2.55
N PHE A 4 4.58 -17.42 2.39
CA PHE A 4 4.85 -16.39 1.40
C PHE A 4 6.05 -15.54 1.83
N TYR A 5 6.93 -15.24 0.90
CA TYR A 5 8.12 -14.43 1.13
C TYR A 5 8.27 -13.34 0.06
N PHE A 6 9.11 -12.37 0.33
CA PHE A 6 9.48 -11.28 -0.59
C PHE A 6 10.98 -11.03 -0.44
N LYS A 7 11.62 -10.50 -1.48
CA LYS A 7 13.06 -10.19 -1.49
C LYS A 7 13.33 -8.72 -1.19
N ASN A 8 12.63 -7.84 -1.92
CA ASN A 8 12.76 -6.39 -1.83
C ASN A 8 11.35 -5.77 -1.74
N TYR A 9 11.23 -4.59 -1.12
CA TYR A 9 9.95 -3.85 -1.07
C TYR A 9 9.39 -3.57 -2.46
N PHE A 10 10.26 -3.16 -3.39
CA PHE A 10 9.92 -2.96 -4.79
C PHE A 10 10.97 -3.63 -5.67
N LEU A 11 10.51 -4.13 -6.82
CA LEU A 11 11.37 -4.58 -7.91
C LEU A 11 12.16 -3.39 -8.47
N SER A 12 13.40 -3.65 -8.86
CA SER A 12 14.21 -2.73 -9.66
C SER A 12 13.64 -2.54 -11.06
N GLU A 13 14.07 -1.50 -11.77
CA GLU A 13 13.63 -1.24 -13.15
C GLU A 13 13.97 -2.42 -14.09
N GLU A 14 15.15 -3.02 -13.91
CA GLU A 14 15.58 -4.23 -14.63
C GLU A 14 14.63 -5.41 -14.34
N GLU A 15 14.35 -5.69 -13.06
CA GLU A 15 13.42 -6.76 -12.67
C GLU A 15 12.00 -6.52 -13.20
N ILE A 16 11.54 -5.25 -13.27
CA ILE A 16 10.22 -4.91 -13.83
C ILE A 16 10.17 -5.20 -15.33
N GLU A 17 11.21 -4.83 -16.10
CA GLU A 17 11.23 -5.06 -17.54
C GLU A 17 11.34 -6.56 -17.85
N GLU A 18 12.18 -7.30 -17.12
CA GLU A 18 12.27 -8.76 -17.23
C GLU A 18 10.94 -9.47 -16.96
N ASN A 19 10.17 -8.98 -15.97
CA ASN A 19 8.90 -9.58 -15.55
C ASN A 19 7.67 -8.91 -16.18
N LYS A 20 7.84 -8.04 -17.19
CA LYS A 20 6.77 -7.21 -17.74
C LYS A 20 5.55 -7.99 -18.20
N GLN A 21 5.75 -9.14 -18.84
CA GLN A 21 4.67 -10.03 -19.27
C GLN A 21 3.91 -10.66 -18.10
N ASN A 22 4.61 -10.98 -17.00
CA ASN A 22 4.01 -11.55 -15.79
C ASN A 22 3.22 -10.50 -15.01
N ILE A 23 3.73 -9.26 -14.98
CA ILE A 23 3.12 -8.11 -14.30
C ILE A 23 1.87 -7.64 -15.05
N SER A 24 1.92 -7.58 -16.39
CA SER A 24 0.79 -7.16 -17.24
C SER A 24 -0.17 -8.30 -17.60
N GLY A 25 0.19 -9.55 -17.28
CA GLY A 25 -0.59 -10.73 -17.58
C GLY A 25 -1.97 -10.67 -16.91
N ASN A 26 -3.02 -10.70 -17.73
CA ASN A 26 -4.42 -10.91 -17.34
C ASN A 26 -4.63 -12.36 -16.83
N THR A 27 -3.80 -12.83 -15.92
CA THR A 27 -4.04 -14.12 -15.29
C THR A 27 -5.20 -13.90 -14.33
N GLU A 28 -6.36 -14.49 -14.62
CA GLU A 28 -7.48 -14.50 -13.68
C GLU A 28 -6.94 -14.96 -12.33
N ILE A 29 -6.85 -14.04 -11.38
CA ILE A 29 -6.32 -14.30 -10.04
C ILE A 29 -7.36 -15.10 -9.24
N CYS A 30 -8.62 -14.72 -9.46
CA CYS A 30 -9.85 -15.31 -8.96
C CYS A 30 -11.04 -14.80 -9.80
N GLY A 31 -12.26 -15.25 -9.49
CA GLY A 31 -13.49 -14.82 -10.19
C GLY A 31 -13.69 -13.30 -10.20
N ASN A 32 -14.42 -12.80 -11.20
CA ASN A 32 -14.51 -11.38 -11.53
C ASN A 32 -15.01 -10.49 -10.37
N ASP A 33 -15.83 -11.03 -9.47
CA ASP A 33 -16.50 -10.29 -8.41
C ASP A 33 -15.86 -10.47 -7.03
N THR A 34 -14.77 -11.23 -6.90
CA THR A 34 -14.30 -11.65 -5.57
C THR A 34 -13.37 -10.65 -4.86
N LEU A 35 -12.77 -9.71 -5.60
CA LEU A 35 -11.97 -8.62 -5.04
C LEU A 35 -12.63 -7.27 -5.32
N LYS A 36 -12.34 -6.28 -4.47
CA LYS A 36 -12.69 -4.88 -4.76
C LYS A 36 -12.05 -4.44 -6.09
N PRO A 37 -12.76 -3.72 -6.98
CA PRO A 37 -12.28 -3.43 -8.34
C PRO A 37 -10.90 -2.78 -8.42
N ASN A 38 -10.60 -1.82 -7.53
CA ASN A 38 -9.29 -1.17 -7.50
C ASN A 38 -8.17 -2.14 -7.15
N LEU A 39 -8.40 -3.05 -6.19
CA LEU A 39 -7.41 -4.03 -5.76
C LEU A 39 -7.19 -5.08 -6.86
N LYS A 40 -8.26 -5.56 -7.48
CA LYS A 40 -8.23 -6.55 -8.57
C LYS A 40 -7.29 -6.12 -9.69
N ASN A 41 -7.39 -4.87 -10.14
CA ASN A 41 -6.61 -4.35 -11.27
C ASN A 41 -5.13 -4.05 -10.92
N LYS A 42 -4.73 -4.26 -9.66
CA LYS A 42 -3.39 -3.98 -9.16
C LYS A 42 -2.64 -5.23 -8.69
N ILE A 43 -3.27 -6.40 -8.79
CA ILE A 43 -2.62 -7.66 -8.50
C ILE A 43 -2.51 -8.42 -9.82
N SER A 44 -1.41 -9.13 -10.02
CA SER A 44 -1.25 -10.12 -11.10
C SER A 44 -0.67 -11.40 -10.51
N LEU A 45 -0.95 -12.54 -11.15
CA LEU A 45 -0.46 -13.85 -10.72
C LEU A 45 0.35 -14.49 -11.84
N PHE A 46 1.55 -14.97 -11.53
CA PHE A 46 2.33 -15.83 -12.40
C PHE A 46 2.46 -17.22 -11.77
N VAL A 47 2.11 -18.25 -12.54
CA VAL A 47 2.25 -19.64 -12.13
C VAL A 47 3.26 -20.29 -13.05
N ASN A 48 4.42 -20.66 -12.50
CA ASN A 48 5.40 -21.41 -13.28
C ASN A 48 4.97 -22.89 -13.32
N LYS A 49 4.58 -23.36 -14.51
CA LYS A 49 4.12 -24.76 -14.72
C LYS A 49 5.22 -25.80 -14.52
N THR A 50 6.48 -25.41 -14.55
CA THR A 50 7.65 -26.30 -14.52
C THR A 50 8.35 -26.36 -13.17
N SER A 51 7.85 -25.63 -12.17
CA SER A 51 8.49 -25.53 -10.87
C SER A 51 7.46 -25.38 -9.75
N ASP A 52 7.86 -25.72 -8.52
CA ASP A 52 7.02 -25.54 -7.33
C ASP A 52 7.07 -24.11 -6.80
N TYR A 53 6.80 -23.12 -7.65
CA TYR A 53 6.59 -21.76 -7.20
C TYR A 53 5.59 -20.99 -8.07
N TYR A 54 5.00 -19.98 -7.43
CA TYR A 54 4.17 -18.98 -8.09
C TYR A 54 4.34 -17.63 -7.41
N ASP A 55 4.06 -16.57 -8.16
CA ASP A 55 4.33 -15.20 -7.77
C ASP A 55 3.07 -14.34 -7.89
N TYR A 56 2.83 -13.53 -6.87
CA TYR A 56 1.89 -12.42 -6.95
C TYR A 56 2.67 -11.11 -7.12
N TYR A 57 2.25 -10.30 -8.07
CA TYR A 57 2.77 -8.95 -8.28
C TYR A 57 1.74 -7.93 -7.82
N PHE A 58 2.12 -7.04 -6.90
CA PHE A 58 1.28 -5.98 -6.35
C PHE A 58 1.78 -4.63 -6.86
N LYS A 59 0.96 -3.94 -7.67
CA LYS A 59 1.32 -2.70 -8.36
C LYS A 59 0.76 -1.47 -7.64
N LEU A 60 1.56 -0.86 -6.79
CA LEU A 60 1.21 0.41 -6.12
C LEU A 60 1.21 1.58 -7.13
N SER A 61 2.25 1.68 -7.95
CA SER A 61 2.39 2.60 -9.08
C SER A 61 3.16 1.93 -10.22
N GLU A 62 3.32 2.61 -11.36
CA GLU A 62 4.02 2.06 -12.54
C GLU A 62 5.43 1.54 -12.22
N ASN A 63 6.14 2.23 -11.33
CA ASN A 63 7.50 1.93 -10.89
C ASN A 63 7.58 1.34 -9.48
N LYS A 64 6.45 1.03 -8.84
CA LYS A 64 6.41 0.45 -7.49
C LYS A 64 5.62 -0.82 -7.49
N ILE A 65 6.33 -1.91 -7.76
CA ILE A 65 5.78 -3.25 -7.89
C ILE A 65 6.47 -4.15 -6.87
N THR A 66 5.67 -4.81 -6.04
CA THR A 66 6.17 -5.76 -5.04
C THR A 66 5.85 -7.17 -5.50
N GLN A 67 6.86 -8.05 -5.52
CA GLN A 67 6.68 -9.47 -5.79
C GLN A 67 6.59 -10.25 -4.47
N ILE A 68 5.50 -11.01 -4.31
CA ILE A 68 5.29 -11.94 -3.21
C ILE A 68 5.28 -13.36 -3.76
N SER A 69 6.29 -14.14 -3.41
CA SER A 69 6.52 -15.49 -3.92
C SER A 69 6.07 -16.55 -2.94
N ARG A 70 5.66 -17.71 -3.45
CA ARG A 70 5.46 -18.91 -2.64
C ARG A 70 6.13 -20.10 -3.30
N LYS A 71 6.95 -20.81 -2.53
CA LYS A 71 7.58 -22.07 -2.95
C LYS A 71 6.65 -23.26 -2.67
N ARG A 72 5.59 -23.36 -3.46
CA ARG A 72 4.64 -24.49 -3.48
C ARG A 72 4.05 -24.59 -4.89
N LYS A 73 3.73 -25.80 -5.36
CA LYS A 73 2.91 -25.97 -6.56
C LYS A 73 1.57 -25.24 -6.42
N PHE A 74 1.18 -24.46 -7.44
CA PHE A 74 -0.14 -23.84 -7.47
C PHE A 74 -1.21 -24.94 -7.61
N PRO A 75 -2.40 -24.81 -6.98
CA PRO A 75 -3.46 -25.81 -7.10
C PRO A 75 -3.82 -26.07 -8.56
N ASP A 76 -3.90 -27.36 -8.95
CA ASP A 76 -4.40 -27.76 -10.25
C ASP A 76 -5.94 -27.61 -10.30
N GLU A 77 -6.51 -27.45 -11.49
CA GLU A 77 -7.96 -27.40 -11.66
C GLU A 77 -8.63 -28.68 -11.13
N ASP A 78 -9.61 -28.52 -10.24
CA ASP A 78 -10.41 -29.61 -9.66
C ASP A 78 -11.75 -29.70 -10.40
N LYS A 79 -12.27 -30.91 -10.63
CA LYS A 79 -13.64 -31.12 -11.15
C LYS A 79 -14.68 -30.40 -10.29
N ASN A 80 -14.41 -30.24 -9.00
CA ASN A 80 -15.17 -29.39 -8.10
C ASN A 80 -14.65 -27.94 -8.14
N MET A 81 -15.18 -27.16 -9.07
CA MET A 81 -14.84 -25.74 -9.25
C MET A 81 -15.03 -24.90 -7.99
N THR A 82 -16.01 -25.22 -7.15
CA THR A 82 -16.25 -24.49 -5.89
C THR A 82 -15.09 -24.65 -4.92
N LYS A 83 -14.58 -25.88 -4.77
CA LYS A 83 -13.43 -26.17 -3.90
C LYS A 83 -12.16 -25.52 -4.46
N TYR A 84 -11.93 -25.64 -5.76
CA TYR A 84 -10.80 -25.02 -6.45
C TYR A 84 -10.76 -23.50 -6.27
N ASN A 85 -11.88 -22.82 -6.52
CA ASN A 85 -11.98 -21.38 -6.34
C ASN A 85 -11.79 -20.95 -4.89
N THR A 86 -12.32 -21.72 -3.93
CA THR A 86 -12.16 -21.45 -2.50
C THR A 86 -10.70 -21.49 -2.07
N GLU A 87 -9.93 -22.49 -2.53
CA GLU A 87 -8.50 -22.58 -2.22
C GLU A 87 -7.72 -21.41 -2.83
N ARG A 88 -7.95 -21.07 -4.10
CA ARG A 88 -7.31 -19.93 -4.77
C ARG A 88 -7.56 -18.60 -4.05
N LEU A 89 -8.79 -18.39 -3.59
CA LEU A 89 -9.15 -17.21 -2.80
C LEU A 89 -8.42 -17.13 -1.47
N LYS A 90 -8.23 -18.27 -0.81
CA LYS A 90 -7.44 -18.33 0.42
C LYS A 90 -5.98 -17.97 0.16
N LEU A 91 -5.37 -18.52 -0.90
CA LEU A 91 -3.98 -18.21 -1.27
C LEU A 91 -3.80 -16.73 -1.60
N LEU A 92 -4.76 -16.13 -2.32
CA LEU A 92 -4.76 -14.71 -2.64
C LEU A 92 -4.91 -13.85 -1.38
N GLY A 93 -5.81 -14.23 -0.47
CA GLY A 93 -5.97 -13.58 0.82
C GLY A 93 -4.70 -13.59 1.66
N GLU A 94 -4.04 -14.74 1.76
CA GLU A 94 -2.75 -14.89 2.42
C GLU A 94 -1.68 -13.97 1.79
N ALA A 95 -1.63 -13.90 0.46
CA ALA A 95 -0.71 -13.02 -0.26
C ALA A 95 -0.99 -11.53 -0.02
N ILE A 96 -2.27 -11.12 -0.03
CA ILE A 96 -2.68 -9.74 0.28
C ILE A 96 -2.28 -9.37 1.70
N SER A 97 -2.55 -10.23 2.68
CA SER A 97 -2.15 -10.01 4.07
C SER A 97 -0.64 -9.87 4.22
N LYS A 98 0.12 -10.72 3.51
CA LYS A 98 1.58 -10.61 3.48
C LYS A 98 2.04 -9.29 2.86
N TYR A 99 1.46 -8.89 1.74
CA TYR A 99 1.75 -7.61 1.10
C TYR A 99 1.46 -6.41 2.01
N TYR A 100 0.34 -6.41 2.75
CA TYR A 100 0.05 -5.35 3.72
C TYR A 100 1.10 -5.28 4.81
N SER A 101 1.51 -6.41 5.37
CA SER A 101 2.60 -6.45 6.35
C SER A 101 3.89 -5.85 5.78
N VAL A 102 4.27 -6.23 4.55
CA VAL A 102 5.48 -5.70 3.88
C VAL A 102 5.40 -4.18 3.69
N MET A 103 4.27 -3.68 3.22
CA MET A 103 4.09 -2.24 2.98
C MET A 103 4.07 -1.43 4.26
N ILE A 104 3.47 -1.95 5.33
CA ILE A 104 3.48 -1.31 6.65
C ILE A 104 4.91 -1.18 7.16
N THR A 105 5.70 -2.26 7.10
CA THR A 105 7.11 -2.23 7.50
C THR A 105 7.91 -1.23 6.67
N TYR A 106 7.71 -1.20 5.34
CA TYR A 106 8.34 -0.19 4.47
C TYR A 106 8.05 1.25 4.94
N PHE A 107 6.80 1.57 5.25
CA PHE A 107 6.44 2.91 5.69
C PHE A 107 6.96 3.24 7.10
N GLN A 108 6.95 2.27 8.02
CA GLN A 108 7.54 2.43 9.35
C GLN A 108 9.03 2.74 9.25
N GLU A 109 9.77 2.02 8.40
CA GLU A 109 11.19 2.29 8.14
C GLU A 109 11.40 3.69 7.57
N LYS A 110 10.63 4.06 6.54
CA LYS A 110 10.71 5.41 5.93
C LYS A 110 10.42 6.53 6.92
N VAL A 111 9.48 6.32 7.82
CA VAL A 111 9.17 7.27 8.90
C VAL A 111 10.29 7.31 9.93
N SER A 112 10.90 6.18 10.28
CA SER A 112 12.02 6.13 11.22
C SER A 112 13.29 6.81 10.72
N GLU A 113 13.46 6.90 9.39
CA GLU A 113 14.53 7.66 8.75
C GLU A 113 14.36 9.19 8.88
N LEU A 114 13.19 9.67 9.31
CA LEU A 114 12.93 11.10 9.49
C LEU A 114 13.47 11.60 10.83
N ASP A 115 14.26 12.66 10.78
CA ASP A 115 14.67 13.41 11.97
C ASP A 115 13.53 14.36 12.41
N ILE A 116 12.68 13.88 13.32
CA ILE A 116 11.50 14.62 13.81
C ILE A 116 11.90 15.89 14.58
N GLU A 117 13.00 15.85 15.32
CA GLU A 117 13.49 17.03 16.07
C GLU A 117 13.92 18.13 15.12
N LYS A 118 14.69 17.77 14.08
CA LYS A 118 15.09 18.71 13.04
C LYS A 118 13.89 19.28 12.30
N LEU A 119 12.91 18.44 11.95
CA LEU A 119 11.64 18.86 11.33
C LEU A 119 10.85 19.83 12.21
N TYR A 120 10.96 19.73 13.53
CA TYR A 120 10.30 20.63 14.47
C TYR A 120 11.07 21.93 14.72
N LEU A 121 12.39 21.92 14.64
CA LEU A 121 13.20 23.10 14.98
C LEU A 121 13.39 24.04 13.79
N ASN A 122 13.66 23.50 12.60
CA ASN A 122 14.09 24.28 11.44
C ASN A 122 13.34 23.89 10.16
N TYR A 123 13.01 24.89 9.33
CA TYR A 123 12.49 24.62 7.99
C TYR A 123 13.59 24.10 7.05
N SER A 124 13.32 22.99 6.35
CA SER A 124 14.19 22.42 5.30
C SER A 124 13.34 21.91 4.15
N ALA A 125 13.50 22.46 2.94
CA ALA A 125 12.71 22.07 1.77
C ALA A 125 12.89 20.58 1.44
N ASP A 126 14.12 20.07 1.52
CA ASP A 126 14.44 18.67 1.23
C ASP A 126 13.79 17.72 2.23
N ASP A 127 13.81 18.05 3.52
CA ASP A 127 13.19 17.21 4.54
C ASP A 127 11.65 17.23 4.43
N PHE A 128 11.05 18.36 4.01
CA PHE A 128 9.63 18.41 3.68
C PHE A 128 9.26 17.61 2.43
N MET A 129 10.09 17.62 1.39
CA MET A 129 9.86 16.77 0.21
C MET A 129 9.90 15.28 0.58
N LYS A 130 10.79 14.86 1.49
CA LYS A 130 10.80 13.48 2.00
C LYS A 130 9.47 13.12 2.69
N VAL A 131 8.99 13.99 3.58
CA VAL A 131 7.69 13.83 4.26
C VAL A 131 6.54 13.76 3.25
N GLU A 132 6.51 14.67 2.26
CA GLU A 132 5.48 14.71 1.23
C GLU A 132 5.47 13.43 0.38
N ASN A 133 6.66 12.92 0.01
CA ASN A 133 6.79 11.67 -0.73
C ASN A 133 6.25 10.48 0.07
N ILE A 134 6.59 10.37 1.35
CA ILE A 134 6.04 9.31 2.23
C ILE A 134 4.51 9.41 2.29
N LEU A 135 3.97 10.60 2.54
CA LEU A 135 2.52 10.83 2.60
C LEU A 135 1.81 10.48 1.28
N LYS A 136 2.42 10.84 0.15
CA LYS A 136 1.88 10.53 -1.19
C LYS A 136 1.83 9.03 -1.45
N GLU A 137 2.91 8.31 -1.14
CA GLU A 137 2.97 6.85 -1.35
C GLU A 137 2.01 6.10 -0.44
N MET A 138 1.91 6.52 0.81
CA MET A 138 0.95 5.98 1.76
C MET A 138 -0.49 6.22 1.33
N THR A 139 -0.78 7.41 0.83
CA THR A 139 -2.08 7.72 0.24
C THR A 139 -2.40 6.78 -0.91
N LEU A 140 -1.45 6.56 -1.81
CA LEU A 140 -1.63 5.61 -2.92
C LEU A 140 -1.92 4.20 -2.39
N PHE A 141 -1.24 3.79 -1.33
CA PHE A 141 -1.46 2.49 -0.71
C PHE A 141 -2.87 2.39 -0.12
N TYR A 142 -3.31 3.37 0.68
CA TYR A 142 -4.65 3.38 1.27
C TYR A 142 -5.78 3.44 0.24
N THR A 143 -5.59 4.22 -0.83
CA THR A 143 -6.66 4.45 -1.82
C THR A 143 -6.78 3.34 -2.85
N LYS A 144 -5.68 2.63 -3.16
CA LYS A 144 -5.63 1.65 -4.25
C LYS A 144 -5.43 0.22 -3.79
N MET A 145 -4.73 0.01 -2.68
CA MET A 145 -4.27 -1.32 -2.29
C MET A 145 -4.88 -1.81 -0.97
N TYR A 146 -5.03 -0.95 0.03
CA TYR A 146 -5.51 -1.37 1.34
C TYR A 146 -7.04 -1.40 1.44
N TYR A 147 -7.56 -2.55 1.86
CA TYR A 147 -8.95 -2.74 2.24
C TYR A 147 -8.98 -3.55 3.53
N LYS A 148 -9.74 -3.08 4.52
CA LYS A 148 -9.99 -3.84 5.76
C LYS A 148 -10.59 -5.23 5.45
N TYR A 149 -11.45 -5.28 4.44
CA TYR A 149 -12.06 -6.50 3.92
C TYR A 149 -11.77 -6.61 2.42
N PRO A 150 -10.61 -7.19 2.03
CA PRO A 150 -10.17 -7.19 0.64
C PRO A 150 -10.97 -8.14 -0.25
N ILE A 151 -11.55 -9.19 0.34
CA ILE A 151 -12.45 -10.12 -0.34
C ILE A 151 -13.91 -9.67 -0.16
N SER A 152 -14.65 -9.60 -1.26
CA SER A 152 -16.07 -9.20 -1.30
C SER A 152 -17.03 -10.32 -0.89
N GLU A 153 -16.60 -11.58 -0.91
CA GLU A 153 -17.43 -12.74 -0.60
C GLU A 153 -17.66 -12.91 0.91
N ASN A 154 -18.93 -13.04 1.30
CA ASN A 154 -19.32 -13.39 2.68
C ASN A 154 -19.23 -14.91 2.91
N ARG A 155 -18.02 -15.47 2.82
CA ARG A 155 -17.72 -16.92 2.96
C ARG A 155 -16.62 -17.15 4.00
N LYS A 156 -16.40 -18.43 4.35
CA LYS A 156 -15.33 -18.87 5.25
C LYS A 156 -13.97 -18.26 4.91
N SER A 157 -13.61 -18.17 3.62
CA SER A 157 -12.34 -17.56 3.18
C SER A 157 -12.17 -16.10 3.62
N SER A 158 -13.24 -15.31 3.68
CA SER A 158 -13.17 -13.92 4.16
C SER A 158 -12.92 -13.87 5.68
N LYS A 159 -13.57 -14.75 6.45
CA LYS A 159 -13.31 -14.90 7.89
C LYS A 159 -11.87 -15.37 8.17
N ASP A 160 -11.40 -16.37 7.43
CA ASP A 160 -10.02 -16.87 7.54
C ASP A 160 -9.00 -15.74 7.28
N ILE A 161 -9.27 -14.85 6.32
CA ILE A 161 -8.42 -13.68 6.05
C ILE A 161 -8.51 -12.64 7.16
N GLU A 162 -9.71 -12.37 7.67
CA GLU A 162 -9.89 -11.47 8.81
C GLU A 162 -9.07 -11.96 10.02
N GLU A 163 -9.05 -13.26 10.29
CA GLU A 163 -8.22 -13.87 11.34
C GLU A 163 -6.72 -13.70 11.07
N ILE A 164 -6.28 -13.86 9.81
CA ILE A 164 -4.87 -13.63 9.43
C ILE A 164 -4.48 -12.16 9.63
N LEU A 165 -5.33 -11.22 9.19
CA LEU A 165 -5.08 -9.78 9.35
C LEU A 165 -5.02 -9.38 10.83
N LYS A 166 -5.89 -9.97 11.67
CA LYS A 166 -5.86 -9.81 13.12
C LYS A 166 -4.59 -10.39 13.73
N LYS A 167 -4.18 -11.60 13.33
CA LYS A 167 -2.95 -12.23 13.82
C LYS A 167 -1.71 -11.39 13.56
N TYR A 168 -1.67 -10.68 12.42
CA TYR A 168 -0.58 -9.77 12.08
C TYR A 168 -0.78 -8.35 12.61
N ASN A 169 -1.81 -8.08 13.43
CA ASN A 169 -2.15 -6.76 13.96
C ASN A 169 -2.19 -5.66 12.87
N ILE A 170 -2.61 -6.00 11.65
CA ILE A 170 -2.52 -5.10 10.49
C ILE A 170 -3.30 -3.81 10.72
N GLU A 171 -4.51 -3.91 11.28
CA GLU A 171 -5.35 -2.74 11.56
C GLU A 171 -4.71 -1.81 12.61
N GLU A 172 -4.14 -2.37 13.68
CA GLU A 172 -3.49 -1.60 14.75
C GLU A 172 -2.23 -0.90 14.23
N GLN A 173 -1.36 -1.62 13.51
CA GLN A 173 -0.15 -1.04 12.93
C GLN A 173 -0.46 0.07 11.92
N ILE A 174 -1.54 -0.08 11.14
CA ILE A 174 -2.02 0.98 10.25
C ILE A 174 -2.48 2.21 11.04
N GLN A 175 -3.21 2.03 12.13
CA GLN A 175 -3.66 3.15 12.95
C GLN A 175 -2.49 3.88 13.63
N GLU A 176 -1.48 3.15 14.10
CA GLU A 176 -0.26 3.74 14.66
C GLU A 176 0.51 4.56 13.62
N LEU A 177 0.62 4.01 12.40
CA LEU A 177 1.25 4.67 11.29
C LEU A 177 0.49 5.95 10.89
N GLU A 178 -0.85 5.89 10.80
CA GLU A 178 -1.71 7.07 10.57
C GLU A 178 -1.52 8.15 11.64
N ARG A 179 -1.45 7.78 12.93
CA ARG A 179 -1.20 8.72 14.03
C ARG A 179 0.15 9.42 13.88
N THR A 180 1.18 8.64 13.58
CA THR A 180 2.56 9.15 13.45
C THR A 180 2.65 10.15 12.28
N LEU A 181 2.02 9.85 11.16
CA LEU A 181 2.00 10.75 10.00
C LEU A 181 1.19 12.01 10.23
N ASN A 182 0.08 11.92 10.95
CA ASN A 182 -0.69 13.10 11.32
C ASN A 182 0.15 14.04 12.19
N LEU A 183 0.96 13.50 13.10
CA LEU A 183 1.91 14.27 13.89
C LEU A 183 2.98 14.93 12.99
N ILE A 184 3.63 14.15 12.11
CA ILE A 184 4.64 14.67 11.16
C ILE A 184 4.05 15.78 10.29
N ARG A 185 2.83 15.59 9.79
CA ARG A 185 2.11 16.58 9.00
C ARG A 185 1.84 17.86 9.77
N ASN A 186 1.44 17.75 11.04
CA ASN A 186 1.15 18.91 11.87
C ASN A 186 2.43 19.71 12.15
N ILE A 187 3.55 19.03 12.41
CA ILE A 187 4.88 19.64 12.53
C ILE A 187 5.22 20.41 11.24
N ALA A 188 5.04 19.77 10.08
CA ALA A 188 5.32 20.39 8.79
C ALA A 188 4.46 21.64 8.53
N LYS A 189 3.16 21.56 8.81
CA LYS A 189 2.26 22.72 8.71
C LYS A 189 2.68 23.86 9.62
N TYR A 190 3.06 23.56 10.86
CA TYR A 190 3.49 24.56 11.83
C TYR A 190 4.73 25.32 11.34
N GLN A 191 5.76 24.60 10.89
CA GLN A 191 6.99 25.21 10.40
C GLN A 191 6.79 26.06 9.14
N ILE A 192 5.90 25.61 8.24
CA ILE A 192 5.55 26.39 7.05
C ILE A 192 4.87 27.69 7.45
N ARG A 193 3.88 27.65 8.35
CA ARG A 193 3.20 28.86 8.85
C ARG A 193 4.17 29.82 9.53
N LYS A 194 5.06 29.32 10.39
CA LYS A 194 6.09 30.13 11.04
C LYS A 194 6.99 30.83 10.02
N LYS A 195 7.37 30.13 8.95
CA LYS A 195 8.14 30.72 7.84
C LYS A 195 7.32 31.75 7.05
N GLU A 196 6.05 31.47 6.77
CA GLU A 196 5.14 32.40 6.09
C GLU A 196 4.89 33.67 6.92
N GLU A 197 4.81 33.57 8.25
CA GLU A 197 4.70 34.72 9.16
C GLU A 197 5.99 35.56 9.15
N GLN A 198 7.16 34.92 9.22
CA GLN A 198 8.46 35.59 9.06
C GLN A 198 8.66 36.22 7.67
N ILE A 199 8.02 35.66 6.63
CA ILE A 199 8.02 36.21 5.27
C ILE A 199 6.94 37.28 5.09
N LYS A 200 5.81 37.23 5.80
CA LYS A 200 4.82 38.32 5.79
C LYS A 200 5.35 39.57 6.48
N GLU A 201 6.29 39.43 7.41
CA GLU A 201 7.13 40.54 7.91
C GLU A 201 8.16 41.05 6.86
N LYS A 202 8.31 40.37 5.71
CA LYS A 202 9.18 40.73 4.58
C LYS A 202 8.46 40.53 3.23
N GLU A 203 7.47 41.40 2.98
CA GLU A 203 6.66 41.59 1.76
C GLU A 203 6.72 40.53 0.63
N GLU A 204 5.55 39.90 0.44
CA GLU A 204 4.82 39.77 -0.82
C GLU A 204 5.61 39.40 -2.09
N THR A 205 6.03 38.13 -2.23
CA THR A 205 6.04 37.40 -3.53
C THR A 205 6.48 35.94 -3.36
N ARG A 206 5.53 34.99 -3.27
CA ARG A 206 5.64 33.56 -3.74
C ARG A 206 4.45 32.66 -3.31
N SER A 207 3.21 33.14 -3.45
CA SER A 207 1.99 32.43 -2.97
C SER A 207 1.43 31.32 -3.90
N ASN A 208 1.96 31.08 -5.10
CA ASN A 208 1.19 30.33 -6.11
C ASN A 208 1.53 28.84 -6.29
N LEU A 209 2.66 28.32 -5.81
CA LEU A 209 3.01 26.90 -5.96
C LEU A 209 2.57 26.02 -4.78
N TRP A 210 2.49 26.57 -3.56
CA TRP A 210 2.27 25.79 -2.34
C TRP A 210 0.80 25.54 -2.01
N ASN A 211 -0.10 26.45 -2.39
CA ASN A 211 -1.54 26.26 -2.23
C ASN A 211 -2.08 25.04 -3.01
N ILE A 212 -1.41 24.66 -4.11
CA ILE A 212 -1.78 23.50 -4.93
C ILE A 212 -1.41 22.18 -4.21
N SER A 213 -0.22 22.09 -3.63
CA SER A 213 0.17 20.92 -2.82
C SER A 213 -0.75 20.74 -1.61
N PHE A 214 -1.13 21.83 -0.93
CA PHE A 214 -2.07 21.75 0.21
C PHE A 214 -3.50 21.38 -0.19
N ALA A 215 -3.98 21.77 -1.37
CA ALA A 215 -5.29 21.34 -1.89
C ALA A 215 -5.34 19.82 -2.10
N VAL A 216 -4.26 19.23 -2.63
CA VAL A 216 -4.15 17.78 -2.84
C VAL A 216 -4.13 17.02 -1.51
N ILE A 217 -3.39 17.51 -0.51
CA ILE A 217 -3.32 16.88 0.83
C ILE A 217 -4.63 17.08 1.64
N GLY A 218 -5.43 18.11 1.31
CA GLY A 218 -6.79 18.29 1.83
C GLY A 218 -7.78 17.26 1.29
N ILE A 219 -7.75 17.01 -0.02
CA ILE A 219 -8.57 15.98 -0.70
C ILE A 219 -8.30 14.59 -0.11
N ILE A 220 -7.04 14.29 0.21
CA ILE A 220 -6.61 13.02 0.79
C ILE A 220 -7.25 12.75 2.16
N ILE A 221 -7.35 13.75 3.05
CA ILE A 221 -8.06 13.60 4.33
C ILE A 221 -9.54 13.38 4.08
N GLY A 222 -10.15 14.16 3.18
CA GLY A 222 -11.57 14.05 2.87
C GLY A 222 -11.93 12.63 2.45
N VAL A 223 -11.13 12.02 1.56
CA VAL A 223 -11.34 10.64 1.10
C VAL A 223 -11.15 9.62 2.22
N VAL A 224 -10.12 9.72 3.06
CA VAL A 224 -9.89 8.78 4.17
C VAL A 224 -10.98 8.90 5.25
N GLN A 225 -11.40 10.12 5.60
CA GLN A 225 -12.49 10.36 6.55
C GLN A 225 -13.84 9.93 5.99
N ILE A 226 -14.11 10.13 4.70
CA ILE A 226 -15.32 9.66 4.03
C ILE A 226 -15.36 8.11 4.05
N ILE A 227 -14.26 7.44 3.73
CA ILE A 227 -14.19 5.97 3.76
C ILE A 227 -14.35 5.42 5.19
N GLN A 228 -13.88 6.12 6.22
CA GLN A 228 -14.10 5.75 7.62
C GLN A 228 -15.52 6.08 8.12
N ALA A 229 -16.16 7.14 7.60
CA ALA A 229 -17.51 7.57 7.98
C ALA A 229 -18.63 6.75 7.33
N PHE A 230 -18.34 6.04 6.23
CA PHE A 230 -19.26 5.07 5.61
C PHE A 230 -19.12 3.63 6.18
N LYS A 231 -18.59 3.50 7.40
CA LYS A 231 -18.75 2.29 8.21
C LYS A 231 -20.19 2.11 8.68
#